data_AF-A0A6L8GET3-F1
#
_entry.id   AF-A0A6L8GET3-F1
#
_cell.length_a   1.000
_cell.length_b   1.000
_cell.length_c   1.000
_cell.angle_alpha   90.00
_cell.angle_beta   90.00
_cell.angle_gamma   90.00
#
_symmetry.space_group_name_H-M   'P 1'
#
loop_
_entity.id
_entity.type
_entity.pdbx_description
1 polymer ?
#
loop_
_entity_poly.entity_id
_entity_poly.type
_entity_poly.pdbx_seq_one_letter_code
_entity_poly.pdbx_strand_id
1 'polypeptide(L)'
;MDMDVDMVEQMTKKATILFPPALYKELQAEARRQGRSVGELVREAATARYGSGGVRERLDAVERLVRLADDVPDDPAQMEEEIIRGALER
;
A
#
# COMPACT_ATOMS: atom_id res chain seq x y z
N MET A 1 1.42 -7.38 25.17
CA MET A 1 1.95 -7.50 23.80
C MET A 1 1.67 -6.16 23.15
N ASP A 2 2.65 -5.27 23.19
CA ASP A 2 2.59 -3.94 22.57
C ASP A 2 2.61 -4.13 21.05
N MET A 3 1.43 -4.24 20.46
CA MET A 3 1.22 -4.10 19.02
C MET A 3 1.09 -2.61 18.72
N ASP A 4 2.21 -1.89 18.59
CA ASP A 4 2.26 -0.52 18.02
C ASP A 4 3.70 -0.09 17.68
N VAL A 5 4.55 -1.03 17.21
CA VAL A 5 5.92 -0.71 16.76
C VAL A 5 6.18 -1.31 15.38
N ASP A 6 5.29 -1.01 14.45
CA ASP A 6 5.63 -1.06 13.03
C ASP A 6 5.19 0.26 12.39
N MET A 7 6.03 0.78 11.48
CA MET A 7 5.82 1.99 10.67
C MET A 7 6.22 3.36 11.23
N VAL A 8 7.45 3.50 11.74
CA VAL A 8 8.26 4.66 11.32
C VAL A 8 9.67 4.14 11.06
N GLU A 9 9.98 3.84 9.80
CA GLU A 9 11.36 3.63 9.39
C GLU A 9 12.15 4.89 9.77
N GLN A 10 13.03 4.77 10.77
CA GLN A 10 13.76 5.93 11.27
C GLN A 10 14.60 6.52 10.14
N MET A 11 14.34 7.78 9.80
CA MET A 11 15.08 8.49 8.75
C MET A 11 16.50 8.79 9.22
N THR A 12 17.42 7.84 9.01
CA THR A 12 18.81 7.90 9.50
C THR A 12 19.78 8.60 8.54
N LYS A 13 19.37 8.86 7.28
CA LYS A 13 20.20 9.47 6.25
C LYS A 13 19.54 10.74 5.69
N LYS A 14 20.32 11.83 5.63
CA LYS A 14 19.90 13.11 5.03
C LYS A 14 20.51 13.25 3.64
N ALA A 15 19.68 13.62 2.67
CA ALA A 15 20.10 13.99 1.33
C ALA A 15 19.65 15.43 1.02
N THR A 16 20.45 16.16 0.23
CA THR A 16 20.11 17.48 -0.29
C THR A 16 19.99 17.38 -1.80
N ILE A 17 18.82 17.76 -2.34
CA ILE A 17 18.51 17.67 -3.77
C ILE A 17 18.15 19.07 -4.26
N LEU A 18 18.77 19.48 -5.37
CA LEU A 18 18.42 20.72 -6.05
C LEU A 18 17.36 20.44 -7.11
N PHE A 19 16.31 21.25 -7.11
CA PHE A 19 15.23 21.20 -8.09
C PHE A 19 15.23 22.47 -8.94
N PRO A 20 14.82 22.37 -10.23
CA PRO A 20 14.41 23.56 -10.97
C PRO A 20 13.34 24.35 -10.20
N PRO A 21 13.39 25.70 -10.15
CA PRO A 21 12.45 26.49 -9.35
C PRO A 21 10.98 26.23 -9.68
N ALA A 22 10.66 26.06 -10.97
CA ALA A 22 9.29 25.76 -11.42
C ALA A 22 8.80 24.42 -10.86
N LEU A 23 9.63 23.37 -10.96
CA LEU A 23 9.30 22.04 -10.45
C LEU A 23 9.12 22.05 -8.92
N TYR A 24 9.96 22.76 -8.18
CA TYR A 24 9.82 22.86 -6.73
C TYR A 24 8.52 23.58 -6.33
N LYS A 25 8.10 24.59 -7.09
CA LYS A 25 6.81 25.29 -6.87
C LYS A 25 5.62 24.34 -7.08
N GLU A 26 5.67 23.50 -8.10
CA GLU A 26 4.64 22.48 -8.35
C GLU A 26 4.59 21.43 -7.23
N LEU A 27 5.75 20.94 -6.79
CA LEU A 27 5.88 20.03 -5.65
C LEU A 27 5.30 20.62 -4.36
N GLN A 28 5.57 21.90 -4.07
CA GLN A 28 4.99 22.57 -2.92
C GLN A 28 3.47 22.70 -3.02
N ALA A 29 2.94 22.99 -4.21
CA ALA A 29 1.50 23.08 -4.42
C ALA A 29 0.83 21.72 -4.23
N GLU A 30 1.41 20.65 -4.74
CA GLU A 30 0.93 19.28 -4.54
C GLU A 30 0.97 18.86 -3.06
N ALA A 31 2.09 19.11 -2.40
CA ALA A 31 2.25 18.81 -0.97
C ALA A 31 1.15 19.50 -0.14
N ARG A 32 0.86 20.77 -0.42
CA ARG A 32 -0.24 21.51 0.22
C ARG A 32 -1.60 20.92 -0.09
N ARG A 33 -1.87 20.54 -1.34
CA ARG A 33 -3.14 19.90 -1.74
C ARG A 33 -3.39 18.60 -0.97
N GLN A 34 -2.34 17.81 -0.75
CA GLN A 34 -2.43 16.54 -0.03
C GLN A 34 -2.31 16.67 1.50
N GLY A 35 -2.06 17.87 2.03
CA GLY A 35 -1.79 18.06 3.47
C GLY A 35 -0.49 17.40 3.95
N ARG A 36 0.49 17.26 3.05
CA ARG A 36 1.76 16.55 3.28
C ARG A 36 2.95 17.47 3.09
N SER A 37 4.14 17.04 3.50
CA SER A 37 5.39 17.74 3.25
C SER A 37 6.00 17.36 1.89
N VAL A 38 6.78 18.26 1.30
CA VAL A 38 7.55 17.96 0.07
C VAL A 38 8.49 16.76 0.29
N GLY A 39 9.05 16.63 1.49
CA GLY A 39 9.91 15.50 1.84
C GLY A 39 9.18 14.16 1.80
N GLU A 40 7.90 14.10 2.20
CA GLU A 40 7.09 12.89 2.11
C GLU A 40 6.84 12.50 0.65
N LEU A 41 6.49 13.45 -0.22
CA LEU A 41 6.29 13.18 -1.64
C LEU A 41 7.57 12.67 -2.32
N VAL A 42 8.71 13.28 -2.01
CA VAL A 42 10.01 12.86 -2.55
C VAL A 42 10.36 11.45 -2.08
N ARG A 43 10.11 11.13 -0.80
CA ARG A 43 10.33 9.78 -0.28
C ARG A 43 9.42 8.77 -0.95
N GLU A 44 8.13 9.06 -1.08
CA GLU A 44 7.17 8.17 -1.76
C GLU A 44 7.59 7.90 -3.20
N ALA A 45 7.94 8.94 -3.97
CA ALA A 45 8.41 8.78 -5.34
C ALA A 45 9.70 7.94 -5.42
N ALA A 46 10.64 8.14 -4.48
CA ALA A 46 11.87 7.36 -4.40
C ALA A 46 11.60 5.89 -4.05
N THR A 47 10.71 5.62 -3.09
CA THR A 47 10.31 4.26 -2.70
C THR A 47 9.55 3.56 -3.82
N ALA A 48 8.65 4.25 -4.51
CA ALA A 48 7.94 3.68 -5.67
C ALA A 48 8.90 3.31 -6.81
N ARG A 49 9.98 4.09 -7.00
CA ARG A 49 10.93 3.90 -8.10
C ARG A 49 12.05 2.90 -7.78
N TYR A 50 12.53 2.90 -6.54
CA TYR A 50 13.75 2.20 -6.12
C TYR A 50 13.57 1.33 -4.87
N GLY A 51 12.46 1.48 -4.15
CA GLY A 51 12.20 0.71 -2.94
C GLY A 51 11.95 -0.76 -3.26
N SER A 52 12.55 -1.64 -2.47
CA SER A 52 12.32 -3.09 -2.49
C SER A 52 10.94 -3.49 -1.96
N GLY A 53 10.18 -2.53 -1.39
CA GLY A 53 8.84 -2.73 -0.84
C GLY A 53 7.85 -3.30 -1.85
N GLY A 54 7.90 -2.90 -3.12
CA GLY A 54 6.95 -3.37 -4.13
C GLY A 54 6.99 -4.88 -4.39
N VAL A 55 8.11 -5.57 -4.13
CA VAL A 55 8.20 -7.03 -4.28
C VAL A 55 7.59 -7.73 -3.07
N ARG A 56 7.97 -7.33 -1.86
CA ARG A 56 7.46 -7.93 -0.62
C ARG A 56 5.96 -7.68 -0.45
N GLU A 57 5.52 -6.46 -0.73
CA GLU A 57 4.11 -6.07 -0.64
C GLU A 57 3.25 -6.76 -1.71
N ARG A 58 3.81 -7.02 -2.91
CA ARG A 58 3.18 -7.90 -3.91
C ARG A 58 3.13 -9.35 -3.44
N LEU A 59 4.20 -9.87 -2.85
CA LEU A 59 4.22 -11.24 -2.33
C LEU A 59 3.21 -11.42 -1.20
N ASP A 60 3.14 -10.47 -0.27
CA ASP A 60 2.14 -10.47 0.81
C ASP A 60 0.72 -10.36 0.26
N ALA A 61 0.50 -9.56 -0.80
CA ALA A 61 -0.80 -9.49 -1.48
C ALA A 61 -1.16 -10.81 -2.18
N VAL A 62 -0.20 -11.46 -2.84
CA VAL A 62 -0.39 -12.78 -3.44
C VAL A 62 -0.69 -13.83 -2.37
N GLU A 63 0.01 -13.82 -1.24
CA GLU A 63 -0.24 -14.75 -0.14
C GLU A 63 -1.64 -14.57 0.45
N ARG A 64 -2.12 -13.33 0.60
CA ARG A 64 -3.51 -13.07 1.00
C ARG A 64 -4.53 -13.60 -0.01
N LEU A 65 -4.25 -13.48 -1.30
CA LEU A 65 -5.13 -14.01 -2.36
C LEU A 65 -5.14 -15.55 -2.37
N VAL A 66 -4.00 -16.19 -2.16
CA VAL A 66 -3.91 -17.66 -2.06
C VAL A 66 -4.74 -18.17 -0.88
N ARG A 67 -4.62 -17.54 0.30
CA ARG A 67 -5.42 -17.92 1.47
C ARG A 67 -6.93 -17.75 1.27
N LEU A 68 -7.34 -16.76 0.48
CA LEU A 68 -8.76 -16.56 0.15
C LEU A 68 -9.27 -17.59 -0.88
N ALA A 69 -8.39 -18.09 -1.75
CA ALA A 69 -8.74 -19.11 -2.74
C ALA A 69 -8.93 -20.49 -2.11
N ASP A 70 -8.25 -20.79 -0.99
CA ASP A 70 -8.40 -22.06 -0.26
C ASP A 70 -9.79 -22.23 0.39
N ASP A 71 -10.54 -21.14 0.60
CA ASP A 71 -11.89 -21.14 1.17
C ASP A 71 -13.01 -21.23 0.10
N VAL A 72 -12.67 -21.48 -1.17
CA VAL A 72 -13.65 -21.61 -2.25
C VAL A 72 -13.96 -23.10 -2.49
N PRO A 73 -15.23 -23.55 -2.41
CA PRO A 73 -15.58 -24.93 -2.69
C PRO A 73 -15.22 -25.34 -4.12
N ASP A 74 -14.54 -26.48 -4.27
CA ASP A 74 -14.22 -27.08 -5.59
C ASP A 74 -15.49 -27.57 -6.33
N ASP A 75 -16.59 -27.78 -5.60
CA ASP A 75 -17.88 -28.22 -6.14
C ASP A 75 -18.77 -27.00 -6.46
N PRO A 76 -19.12 -26.78 -7.74
CA PRO A 76 -20.02 -25.71 -8.14
C PRO A 76 -21.39 -25.74 -7.43
N ALA A 77 -21.89 -26.91 -7.04
CA ALA A 77 -23.16 -27.02 -6.33
C ALA A 77 -23.07 -26.51 -4.89
N GLN A 78 -21.95 -26.75 -4.21
CA GLN A 78 -21.70 -26.22 -2.86
C GLN A 78 -21.51 -24.70 -2.89
N MET A 79 -20.82 -24.19 -3.91
CA MET A 79 -20.66 -22.75 -4.11
C MET A 79 -22.02 -22.04 -4.28
N GLU A 80 -22.92 -22.61 -5.07
CA GLU A 80 -24.27 -22.06 -5.26
C GLU A 80 -25.05 -22.04 -3.94
N GLU A 81 -24.96 -23.10 -3.14
CA GLU A 81 -25.62 -23.18 -1.83
C GLU A 81 -25.12 -22.11 -0.85
N GLU A 82 -23.80 -21.89 -0.78
CA GLU A 82 -23.20 -20.87 0.10
C GLU A 82 -23.57 -19.44 -0.32
N ILE A 83 -23.61 -19.18 -1.63
CA ILE A 83 -24.04 -17.88 -2.17
C ILE A 83 -25.50 -17.60 -1.81
N ILE A 84 -26.39 -18.58 -2.02
CA ILE A 84 -27.82 -18.44 -1.72
C ILE A 84 -28.04 -18.24 -0.21
N ARG A 85 -27.34 -19.02 0.62
CA ARG A 85 -27.40 -18.91 2.09
C ARG A 85 -26.98 -17.52 2.55
N GLY A 86 -25.83 -17.03 2.08
CA GLY A 86 -25.33 -15.69 2.42
C GLY A 86 -26.23 -14.53 1.96
N ALA A 87 -27.02 -14.73 0.90
CA ALA A 87 -28.00 -13.75 0.44
C ALA A 87 -29.29 -13.69 1.30
N LEU A 88 -29.63 -14.79 1.98
CA LEU A 88 -30.82 -14.91 2.83
C LEU A 88 -30.56 -14.52 4.30
N GLU A 89 -29.30 -14.55 4.74
CA GLU A 89 -28.88 -14.20 6.11
C GLU A 89 -28.56 -12.71 6.31
N ARG A 90 -28.84 -11.84 5.32
CA ARG A 90 -28.68 -10.38 5.40
C ARG A 90 -29.96 -9.62 5.69
#